data_AF-A0AAV7N6Z9-F1
#
_entry.id   AF-A0AAV7N6Z9-F1
#
_cell.length_a   1.000
_cell.length_b   1.000
_cell.length_c   1.000
_cell.angle_alpha   90.00
_cell.angle_beta   90.00
_cell.angle_gamma   90.00
#
_symmetry.space_group_name_H-M   'P 1'
#
loop_
_entity.id
_entity.type
_entity.pdbx_description
1 polymer ?
#
loop_
_entity_poly.entity_id
_entity_poly.type
_entity_poly.pdbx_seq_one_letter_code
_entity_poly.pdbx_strand_id
1 'polypeptide(L)'
;MLWPGDGPPEVGKTFLNGVTLPQLTQDAKDLLEAPIDREKIQEAIKHLKAEKAPDSIGLPAEFYQKYVDILAEKLLVIYEDAAARGRLPDSMREA
;
A
#
# COMPACT_ATOMS: atom_id res chain seq x y z
N MET A 1 12.22 -2.93 -26.26
CA MET A 1 11.89 -1.51 -26.00
C MET A 1 12.27 -1.27 -24.54
N LEU A 2 13.34 -0.51 -24.29
CA LEU A 2 13.88 -0.28 -22.93
C LEU A 2 13.04 0.78 -22.22
N TRP A 3 12.76 0.59 -20.93
CA TRP A 3 11.95 1.50 -20.13
C TRP A 3 12.68 2.83 -19.93
N PRO A 4 12.01 4.00 -19.96
CA PRO A 4 12.66 5.31 -19.78
C PRO A 4 13.39 5.47 -18.43
N GLY A 5 13.05 4.62 -17.45
CA GLY A 5 13.72 4.57 -16.15
C GLY A 5 15.05 3.82 -16.13
N ASP A 6 15.42 3.10 -17.21
CA ASP A 6 16.69 2.38 -17.31
C ASP A 6 17.83 3.25 -17.91
N GLY A 7 17.53 4.53 -18.18
CA GLY A 7 18.50 5.51 -18.68
C GLY A 7 19.38 6.10 -17.56
N PRO A 8 20.50 6.76 -17.91
CA PRO A 8 21.35 7.44 -16.94
C PRO A 8 20.52 8.41 -16.06
N PRO A 9 20.80 8.54 -14.75
CA PRO A 9 20.01 9.35 -13.81
C PRO A 9 19.83 10.83 -14.23
N GLU A 10 20.66 11.32 -15.14
CA GLU A 10 20.59 12.63 -15.78
C GLU A 10 19.31 12.83 -16.64
N VAL A 11 18.74 11.76 -17.20
CA VAL A 11 17.54 11.81 -18.06
C VAL A 11 16.26 12.08 -17.25
N GLY A 12 16.16 11.48 -16.04
CA GLY A 12 15.03 11.73 -15.15
C GLY A 12 15.01 13.17 -14.59
N LYS A 13 16.19 13.73 -14.29
CA LYS A 13 16.31 15.12 -13.84
C LYS A 13 15.91 16.11 -14.93
N THR A 14 16.37 15.90 -16.17
CA THR A 14 16.01 16.77 -17.29
C THR A 14 14.51 16.70 -17.64
N PHE A 15 13.85 15.56 -17.45
CA PHE A 15 12.40 15.42 -17.58
C PHE A 15 11.61 16.23 -16.53
N LEU A 16 12.07 16.28 -15.29
CA LEU A 16 11.39 16.95 -14.19
C LEU A 16 11.69 18.46 -14.08
N ASN A 17 12.74 18.95 -14.74
CA ASN A 17 13.19 20.35 -14.65
C ASN A 17 12.17 21.41 -15.09
N GLY A 18 11.09 21.03 -15.79
CA GLY A 18 9.99 21.92 -16.19
C GLY A 18 8.66 21.65 -15.51
N VAL A 19 8.58 20.67 -14.61
CA VAL A 19 7.34 20.23 -13.98
C VAL A 19 7.33 20.65 -12.51
N THR A 20 6.40 21.53 -12.14
CA THR A 20 6.11 21.78 -10.73
C THR A 20 5.46 20.54 -10.14
N LEU A 21 6.20 19.80 -9.31
CA LEU A 21 5.64 18.65 -8.60
C LEU A 21 4.57 19.12 -7.62
N PRO A 22 3.41 18.46 -7.56
CA PRO A 22 2.42 18.76 -6.56
C PRO A 22 3.03 18.55 -5.16
N GLN A 23 2.91 19.56 -4.32
CA GLN A 23 3.30 19.47 -2.91
C GLN A 23 2.09 19.05 -2.10
N LEU A 24 2.29 18.10 -1.20
CA LEU A 24 1.24 17.71 -0.26
C LEU A 24 0.97 18.85 0.73
N THR A 25 -0.30 19.12 1.03
CA THR A 25 -0.68 19.98 2.15
C THR A 25 -0.30 19.32 3.47
N GLN A 26 -0.15 20.11 4.55
CA GLN A 26 0.16 19.56 5.86
C GLN A 26 -0.90 18.56 6.31
N ASP A 27 -2.19 18.88 6.14
CA ASP A 27 -3.31 17.98 6.47
C ASP A 27 -3.22 16.63 5.75
N ALA A 28 -2.80 16.63 4.47
CA ALA A 28 -2.63 15.39 3.73
C ALA A 28 -1.44 14.57 4.25
N LYS A 29 -0.38 15.22 4.72
CA LYS A 29 0.75 14.53 5.35
C LYS A 29 0.33 13.92 6.67
N ASP A 30 -0.33 14.70 7.51
CA ASP A 30 -0.81 14.26 8.82
C ASP A 30 -1.77 13.08 8.67
N LEU A 31 -2.63 13.09 7.65
CA LEU A 31 -3.52 11.97 7.34
C LEU A 31 -2.77 10.70 6.92
N LEU A 32 -1.74 10.83 6.08
CA LEU A 32 -0.94 9.70 5.59
C LEU A 32 0.02 9.14 6.65
N GLU A 33 0.52 10.00 7.54
CA GLU A 33 1.42 9.63 8.64
C GLU A 33 0.67 9.22 9.91
N ALA A 34 -0.66 9.39 9.93
CA ALA A 34 -1.49 8.94 11.04
C ALA A 34 -1.32 7.43 11.28
N PRO A 35 -1.34 6.99 12.56
CA PRO A 35 -1.30 5.56 12.88
C PRO A 35 -2.39 4.78 12.15
N ILE A 36 -2.03 3.55 11.79
CA ILE A 36 -2.99 2.56 11.28
C ILE A 36 -3.79 2.07 12.48
N ASP A 37 -5.11 2.11 12.36
CA ASP A 37 -6.04 1.61 13.35
C ASP A 37 -6.85 0.43 12.79
N ARG A 38 -7.56 -0.27 13.69
CA ARG A 38 -8.35 -1.44 13.32
C ARG A 38 -9.47 -1.07 12.37
N GLU A 39 -10.14 0.04 12.61
CA GLU A 39 -11.31 0.52 11.87
C GLU A 39 -10.97 0.78 10.39
N LYS A 40 -9.84 1.44 10.12
CA LYS A 40 -9.31 1.67 8.77
C LYS A 40 -9.00 0.35 8.06
N ILE A 41 -8.43 -0.63 8.75
CA ILE A 41 -8.17 -1.95 8.17
C ILE A 41 -9.50 -2.66 7.83
N GLN A 42 -10.46 -2.63 8.74
CA GLN A 42 -11.78 -3.22 8.49
C GLN A 42 -12.48 -2.53 7.33
N GLU A 43 -12.42 -1.20 7.25
CA GLU A 43 -12.99 -0.41 6.18
C GLU A 43 -12.32 -0.75 4.83
N ALA A 44 -11.00 -0.80 4.79
CA ALA A 44 -10.25 -1.17 3.58
C ALA A 44 -10.65 -2.57 3.07
N ILE A 45 -10.76 -3.55 3.97
CA ILE A 45 -11.17 -4.92 3.63
C ILE A 45 -12.62 -4.96 3.11
N LYS A 46 -13.55 -4.22 3.74
CA LYS A 46 -14.95 -4.15 3.31
C LYS A 46 -15.10 -3.57 1.90
N HIS A 47 -14.23 -2.65 1.51
CA HIS A 47 -14.23 -2.03 0.19
C HIS A 47 -13.44 -2.80 -0.88
N LEU A 48 -12.87 -3.96 -0.55
CA LEU A 48 -12.26 -4.83 -1.57
C LEU A 48 -13.31 -5.20 -2.63
N LYS A 49 -12.99 -4.93 -3.91
CA LYS A 49 -13.87 -5.28 -5.02
C LYS A 49 -13.93 -6.80 -5.16
N ALA A 50 -15.14 -7.35 -5.23
CA ALA A 50 -15.41 -8.77 -5.44
C ALA A 50 -15.17 -9.25 -6.89
N GLU A 51 -14.58 -8.41 -7.74
CA GLU A 51 -14.48 -8.69 -9.17
C GLU A 51 -13.12 -9.28 -9.53
N LYS A 52 -13.18 -10.54 -10.01
CA LYS A 52 -12.14 -11.50 -10.39
C LYS A 52 -11.82 -12.52 -9.32
N ALA A 53 -11.96 -13.80 -9.70
CA ALA A 53 -11.29 -14.89 -9.02
C ALA A 53 -9.81 -14.53 -8.91
N PRO A 54 -9.17 -14.74 -7.75
CA PRO A 54 -7.77 -14.43 -7.58
C PRO A 54 -7.00 -15.18 -8.66
N ASP A 55 -6.28 -14.44 -9.51
CA ASP A 55 -5.42 -15.03 -10.53
C ASP A 55 -4.29 -15.79 -9.80
N SER A 56 -4.55 -17.06 -9.50
CA SER A 56 -3.64 -18.10 -8.98
C SER A 56 -2.86 -17.88 -7.67
N ILE A 57 -2.90 -16.73 -6.97
CA ILE A 57 -2.07 -16.52 -5.76
C ILE A 57 -2.85 -16.04 -4.51
N GLY A 58 -4.07 -15.52 -4.66
CA GLY A 58 -4.83 -14.92 -3.55
C GLY A 58 -6.02 -15.75 -3.06
N LEU A 59 -6.53 -15.39 -1.87
CA LEU A 59 -7.91 -15.68 -1.47
C LEU A 59 -8.86 -14.65 -2.10
N PRO A 60 -10.14 -15.00 -2.31
CA PRO A 60 -11.10 -14.07 -2.91
C PRO A 60 -11.52 -12.96 -1.91
N ALA A 61 -12.00 -11.81 -2.39
CA ALA A 61 -12.37 -10.67 -1.55
C ALA A 61 -13.39 -11.05 -0.46
N GLU A 62 -14.33 -11.94 -0.78
CA GLU A 62 -15.35 -12.46 0.11
C GLU A 62 -14.76 -13.18 1.32
N PHE A 63 -13.59 -13.82 1.16
CA PHE A 63 -12.89 -14.44 2.28
C PHE A 63 -12.45 -13.37 3.28
N TYR A 64 -11.79 -12.31 2.79
CA TYR A 64 -11.32 -11.23 3.65
C TYR A 64 -12.48 -10.51 4.34
N GLN A 65 -13.55 -10.22 3.59
CA GLN A 65 -14.76 -9.59 4.13
C GLN A 65 -15.44 -10.46 5.20
N LYS A 66 -15.51 -11.78 4.98
CA LYS A 66 -16.14 -12.72 5.93
C LYS A 66 -15.37 -12.82 7.25
N TYR A 67 -14.03 -12.75 7.20
CA TYR A 67 -13.18 -12.89 8.38
C TYR A 67 -12.55 -11.57 8.83
N VAL A 68 -13.13 -10.44 8.43
CA VAL A 68 -12.57 -9.10 8.62
C VAL A 68 -12.20 -8.80 10.08
N ASP A 69 -13.00 -9.24 11.04
CA ASP A 69 -12.74 -8.98 12.47
C ASP A 69 -11.50 -9.70 12.99
N ILE A 70 -11.26 -10.92 12.50
CA ILE A 70 -10.09 -11.74 12.85
C ILE A 70 -8.85 -11.23 12.12
N LEU A 71 -9.01 -10.86 10.85
CA LEU A 71 -7.91 -10.40 10.01
C LEU A 71 -7.43 -9.02 10.42
N ALA A 72 -8.34 -8.10 10.75
CA ALA A 72 -7.99 -6.74 11.14
C ALA A 72 -7.08 -6.70 12.37
N GLU A 73 -7.35 -7.54 13.37
CA GLU A 73 -6.49 -7.64 14.56
C GLU A 73 -5.09 -8.15 14.22
N LYS A 74 -4.98 -9.17 13.37
CA LYS A 74 -3.68 -9.73 12.96
C LYS A 74 -2.88 -8.77 12.10
N LEU A 75 -3.55 -8.09 11.16
CA LEU A 75 -2.94 -7.12 10.27
C LEU A 75 -2.46 -5.88 11.02
N LEU A 76 -3.21 -5.43 12.03
CA LEU A 76 -2.81 -4.30 12.87
C LEU A 76 -1.44 -4.55 13.51
N VAL A 77 -1.25 -5.71 14.15
CA VAL A 77 0.03 -6.08 14.78
C VAL A 77 1.17 -6.10 13.75
N ILE A 78 0.91 -6.60 12.55
CA ILE A 78 1.90 -6.64 11.47
C ILE A 78 2.28 -5.23 11.02
N TYR A 79 1.30 -4.35 10.84
CA TYR A 79 1.54 -2.99 10.38
C TYR A 79 2.20 -2.11 11.45
N GLU A 80 1.87 -2.30 12.73
CA GLU A 80 2.56 -1.64 13.84
C GLU A 80 4.04 -2.06 13.90
N ASP A 81 4.33 -3.35 13.79
CA ASP A 81 5.70 -3.86 13.73
C ASP A 81 6.44 -3.35 12.48
N ALA A 82 5.76 -3.30 11.32
CA ALA A 82 6.34 -2.80 10.09
C ALA A 82 6.64 -1.29 10.16
N ALA A 83 5.77 -0.50 10.79
CA ALA A 83 5.98 0.92 11.03
C ALA A 83 7.18 1.13 11.96
N ALA A 84 7.32 0.33 13.02
CA ALA A 84 8.45 0.40 13.93
C ALA A 84 9.79 0.00 13.28
N ARG A 85 9.78 -1.00 12.39
CA ARG A 85 10.98 -1.49 11.69
C ARG A 85 11.28 -0.75 10.39
N GLY A 86 10.36 0.06 9.89
CA GLY A 86 10.41 0.69 8.57
C GLY A 86 10.36 -0.31 7.41
N ARG A 87 9.89 -1.54 7.62
CA ARG A 87 9.79 -2.58 6.58
C ARG A 87 8.68 -3.58 6.85
N LEU A 88 7.95 -3.98 5.80
CA LEU A 88 6.98 -5.08 5.86
C LEU A 88 7.68 -6.45 6.07
N PRO A 89 6.96 -7.47 6.58
CA PRO A 89 7.46 -8.83 6.66
C PRO A 89 7.90 -9.37 5.30
N ASP A 90 8.94 -10.21 5.28
CA ASP A 90 9.51 -10.73 4.03
C ASP A 90 8.48 -11.52 3.20
N SER A 91 7.61 -12.30 3.85
CA SER A 91 6.52 -13.03 3.19
C SER A 91 5.47 -12.17 2.49
N MET A 92 5.40 -10.86 2.78
CA MET A 92 4.51 -9.90 2.09
C MET A 92 5.22 -9.15 0.97
N ARG A 93 6.53 -9.32 0.83
CA ARG A 93 7.38 -8.64 -0.17
C ARG A 93 7.83 -9.57 -1.29
N GLU A 94 7.66 -10.87 -1.09
CA GLU A 94 7.93 -11.90 -2.09
C GLU A 94 6.77 -11.93 -3.10
N ALA A 95 7.03 -11.41 -4.30
CA ALA A 95 6.17 -11.49 -5.49
C ALA A 95 7.04 -11.85 -6.70
#